data_AF-A0A936GQP0-F1
#
_entry.id   AF-A0A936GQP0-F1
#
_cell.length_a   1.000
_cell.length_b   1.000
_cell.length_c   1.000
_cell.angle_alpha   90.00
_cell.angle_beta   90.00
_cell.angle_gamma   90.00
#
_symmetry.space_group_name_H-M   'P 1'
#
loop_
_entity.id
_entity.type
_entity.pdbx_description
1 polymer ?
#
loop_
_entity_poly.entity_id
_entity_poly.type
_entity_poly.pdbx_seq_one_letter_code
_entity_poly.pdbx_strand_id
1 'polypeptide(L)'
;MKNLNALALISIVLISIYTANVQGDEHSTKPCLPYSVKLSDLNLQQPPRRVLLVPLLSGELDSKQNPRWPEQPASHLKAFYRNRFNVSVKLLHDVWSWSDYYEQAEQLVQQSLSFDRIIFISHGGYDGPILKNAVYLQEQHASGSTINMLQFSEAQPGLKNVLSITYDTEKNRKFSDYMASHWKDFGSMEFDAVWQQLTGYEKQIQPLDNSCYQRYCSTEKLALRPPQQREYQQHLCELICRKPLFEIKQSVEVSPERIFHFINSLNALLRADGLIFFGACNPGSISPKIEVQKDETELLINSTLAGGPHMSYVDLVSEASGHITSGPVGESSGEDVVKRIMLFENNRPQHHLCIVIPTAK
;
A
#
# COMPACT_ATOMS: atom_id res chain seq x y z
N MET A 1 -31.53 -21.50 -0.45
CA MET A 1 -30.50 -22.40 0.13
C MET A 1 -29.30 -22.59 -0.80
N LYS A 2 -28.73 -21.52 -1.39
CA LYS A 2 -27.60 -21.60 -2.35
C LYS A 2 -26.31 -20.87 -1.89
N ASN A 3 -26.33 -20.19 -0.73
CA ASN A 3 -25.20 -19.35 -0.30
C ASN A 3 -24.22 -20.03 0.67
N LEU A 4 -24.55 -21.20 1.22
CA LEU A 4 -23.64 -21.94 2.12
C LEU A 4 -22.50 -22.65 1.35
N ASN A 5 -22.73 -23.03 0.09
CA ASN A 5 -21.70 -23.71 -0.71
C ASN A 5 -20.62 -22.75 -1.22
N ALA A 6 -20.93 -21.46 -1.40
CA ALA A 6 -19.95 -20.45 -1.82
C ALA A 6 -18.99 -20.09 -0.67
N LEU A 7 -19.52 -19.88 0.55
CA LEU A 7 -18.72 -19.64 1.75
C LEU A 7 -17.84 -20.86 2.12
N ALA A 8 -18.36 -22.08 1.96
CA ALA A 8 -17.55 -23.29 2.17
C ALA A 8 -16.43 -23.44 1.13
N LEU A 9 -16.68 -23.11 -0.15
CA LEU A 9 -15.63 -23.11 -1.17
C LEU A 9 -14.57 -22.05 -0.88
N ILE A 10 -14.97 -20.85 -0.46
CA ILE A 10 -14.06 -19.74 -0.11
C ILE A 10 -13.18 -20.13 1.08
N SER A 11 -13.76 -20.74 2.12
CA SER A 11 -12.98 -21.25 3.25
C SER A 11 -12.03 -22.38 2.85
N ILE A 12 -12.41 -23.26 1.93
CA ILE A 12 -11.54 -24.35 1.45
C ILE A 12 -10.41 -23.81 0.57
N VAL A 13 -10.67 -22.81 -0.28
CA VAL A 13 -9.64 -22.10 -1.08
C VAL A 13 -8.69 -21.35 -0.15
N LEU A 14 -9.19 -20.62 0.83
CA LEU A 14 -8.35 -19.93 1.81
C LEU A 14 -7.53 -20.93 2.64
N ILE A 15 -8.13 -22.02 3.12
CA ILE A 15 -7.41 -23.04 3.89
C ILE A 15 -6.35 -23.75 3.03
N SER A 16 -6.60 -23.99 1.75
CA SER A 16 -5.58 -24.59 0.85
C SER A 16 -4.45 -23.62 0.49
N ILE A 17 -4.71 -22.32 0.45
CA ILE A 17 -3.66 -21.29 0.36
C ILE A 17 -2.84 -21.21 1.66
N TYR A 18 -3.47 -21.41 2.82
CA TYR A 18 -2.81 -21.40 4.12
C TYR A 18 -2.07 -22.71 4.47
N THR A 19 -2.51 -23.89 3.99
CA THR A 19 -1.84 -25.17 4.30
C THR A 19 -0.77 -25.57 3.30
N ALA A 20 -0.77 -25.03 2.08
CA ALA A 20 0.30 -25.28 1.11
C ALA A 20 1.61 -24.53 1.42
N ASN A 21 1.61 -23.57 2.35
CA ASN A 21 2.74 -22.66 2.58
C ASN A 21 3.40 -22.76 3.97
N VAL A 22 3.08 -23.78 4.79
CA VAL A 22 3.73 -23.98 6.12
C VAL A 22 4.93 -24.93 6.06
N GLN A 23 5.19 -25.56 4.91
CA GLN A 23 6.47 -26.20 4.61
C GLN A 23 7.14 -25.41 3.49
N GLY A 24 7.98 -24.45 3.90
CA GLY A 24 8.91 -23.79 3.00
C GLY A 24 9.85 -24.84 2.41
N ASP A 25 9.53 -25.31 1.21
CA ASP A 25 10.52 -25.95 0.36
C ASP A 25 11.55 -24.88 0.00
N GLU A 26 12.81 -25.13 0.38
CA GLU A 26 13.99 -24.37 -0.03
C GLU A 26 14.16 -24.31 -1.57
N HIS A 27 13.25 -24.91 -2.34
CA HIS A 27 13.25 -25.00 -3.81
C HIS A 27 11.92 -24.58 -4.45
N SER A 28 11.20 -23.58 -3.91
CA SER A 28 10.22 -22.81 -4.70
C SER A 28 10.93 -21.99 -5.81
N THR A 29 11.48 -22.70 -6.78
CA THR A 29 12.25 -22.15 -7.89
C THR A 29 11.31 -21.76 -9.02
N LYS A 30 10.85 -20.51 -8.96
CA LYS A 30 10.68 -19.52 -10.05
C LYS A 30 9.32 -18.81 -10.00
N PRO A 31 9.19 -17.73 -9.21
CA PRO A 31 7.99 -16.90 -9.24
C PRO A 31 7.83 -16.16 -10.59
N CYS A 32 8.95 -15.82 -11.25
CA CYS A 32 8.95 -15.12 -12.54
C CYS A 32 9.37 -16.05 -13.68
N LEU A 33 8.80 -15.82 -14.88
CA LEU A 33 9.30 -16.43 -16.11
C LEU A 33 10.79 -16.12 -16.35
N PRO A 34 11.50 -17.00 -17.08
CA PRO A 34 12.90 -16.76 -17.46
C PRO A 34 13.07 -15.44 -18.21
N TYR A 35 14.18 -14.73 -17.96
CA TYR A 35 14.46 -13.44 -18.59
C TYR A 35 14.54 -13.46 -20.12
N SER A 36 14.68 -14.65 -20.73
CA SER A 36 14.68 -14.84 -22.18
C SER A 36 13.28 -14.72 -22.81
N VAL A 37 12.22 -14.75 -22.00
CA VAL A 37 10.83 -14.68 -22.47
C VAL A 37 10.55 -13.31 -23.10
N LYS A 38 9.91 -13.36 -24.26
CA LYS A 38 9.46 -12.21 -25.04
C LYS A 38 7.93 -12.16 -25.04
N LEU A 39 7.39 -11.02 -25.45
CA LEU A 39 5.95 -10.86 -25.62
C LEU A 39 5.35 -11.90 -26.59
N SER A 40 6.06 -12.26 -27.66
CA SER A 40 5.65 -13.28 -28.64
C SER A 40 5.53 -14.69 -28.07
N ASP A 41 6.16 -14.95 -26.94
CA ASP A 41 6.10 -16.25 -26.27
C ASP A 41 4.85 -16.34 -25.38
N LEU A 42 4.13 -15.23 -25.22
CA LEU A 42 2.89 -15.12 -24.46
C LEU A 42 1.69 -15.13 -25.42
N ASN A 43 0.65 -15.87 -25.05
CA ASN A 43 -0.61 -15.94 -25.80
C ASN A 43 -1.46 -14.67 -25.58
N LEU A 44 -0.96 -13.53 -26.04
CA LEU A 44 -1.57 -12.20 -25.89
C LEU A 44 -1.97 -11.62 -27.26
N GLN A 45 -2.99 -10.77 -27.28
CA GLN A 45 -3.34 -9.97 -28.45
C GLN A 45 -2.15 -9.09 -28.90
N GLN A 46 -1.72 -9.27 -30.15
CA GLN A 46 -0.64 -8.52 -30.81
C GLN A 46 -1.01 -8.14 -32.25
N PRO A 47 -0.77 -6.88 -32.69
CA PRO A 47 -0.48 -5.73 -31.83
C PRO A 47 -1.67 -5.45 -30.89
N PRO A 48 -1.45 -4.76 -29.75
CA PRO A 48 -2.56 -4.27 -28.95
C PRO A 48 -3.44 -3.35 -29.81
N ARG A 49 -4.71 -3.19 -29.45
CA ARG A 49 -5.68 -2.28 -30.09
C ARG A 49 -6.14 -1.18 -29.13
N ARG A 50 -6.14 -1.49 -27.83
CA ARG A 50 -6.64 -0.62 -26.76
C ARG A 50 -5.74 -0.72 -25.52
N VAL A 51 -5.26 0.41 -25.06
CA VAL A 51 -4.39 0.51 -23.88
C VAL A 51 -5.00 1.48 -22.87
N LEU A 52 -5.05 1.07 -21.61
CA LEU A 52 -5.38 1.92 -20.47
C LEU A 52 -4.11 2.24 -19.69
N LEU A 53 -3.85 3.53 -19.50
CA LEU A 53 -2.77 4.04 -18.65
C LEU A 53 -3.38 4.62 -17.37
N VAL A 54 -2.82 4.23 -16.23
CA VAL A 54 -3.31 4.59 -14.89
C VAL A 54 -2.15 5.20 -14.08
N PRO A 55 -1.87 6.51 -14.25
CA PRO A 55 -0.92 7.23 -13.39
C PRO A 55 -1.51 7.40 -11.99
N LEU A 56 -0.79 6.94 -10.96
CA LEU A 56 -1.19 7.00 -9.55
C LEU A 56 -0.45 8.13 -8.83
N LEU A 57 -1.14 9.21 -8.53
CA LEU A 57 -0.56 10.46 -8.04
C LEU A 57 -0.24 10.37 -6.54
N SER A 58 0.82 11.05 -6.08
CA SER A 58 1.22 11.06 -4.66
C SER A 58 1.39 12.47 -4.13
N GLY A 59 0.45 12.93 -3.31
CA GLY A 59 0.49 14.25 -2.67
C GLY A 59 1.12 14.23 -1.29
N GLU A 60 2.45 14.20 -1.21
CA GLU A 60 3.15 14.52 0.05
C GLU A 60 3.33 16.03 0.18
N LEU A 61 2.76 16.62 1.23
CA LEU A 61 2.79 18.06 1.53
C LEU A 61 4.22 18.58 1.76
N ASP A 62 5.13 17.72 2.21
CA ASP A 62 6.54 18.06 2.53
C ASP A 62 7.56 17.43 1.58
N SER A 63 7.11 16.72 0.54
CA SER A 63 8.06 16.15 -0.44
C SER A 63 8.49 17.21 -1.45
N LYS A 64 9.78 17.20 -1.79
CA LYS A 64 10.29 17.91 -2.97
C LYS A 64 9.87 17.25 -4.29
N GLN A 65 9.10 16.16 -4.23
CA GLN A 65 8.73 15.38 -5.40
C GLN A 65 7.50 16.00 -6.06
N ASN A 66 7.51 16.04 -7.40
CA ASN A 66 6.32 16.44 -8.13
C ASN A 66 5.23 15.36 -7.94
N PRO A 67 4.08 15.66 -7.31
CA PRO A 67 3.03 14.69 -7.06
C PRO A 67 2.44 14.07 -8.33
N ARG A 68 2.62 14.77 -9.46
CA ARG A 68 2.16 14.39 -10.80
C ARG A 68 3.25 13.74 -11.66
N TRP A 69 4.39 13.36 -11.10
CA TRP A 69 5.45 12.70 -11.86
C TRP A 69 4.98 11.49 -12.70
N PRO A 70 4.01 10.64 -12.28
CA PRO A 70 3.59 9.47 -13.05
C PRO A 70 2.94 9.83 -14.40
N GLU A 71 2.41 11.05 -14.54
CA GLU A 71 1.79 11.53 -15.76
C GLU A 71 2.80 11.67 -16.91
N GLN A 72 4.07 11.97 -16.60
CA GLN A 72 5.10 12.14 -17.62
C GLN A 72 5.46 10.80 -18.31
N PRO A 73 5.81 9.71 -17.58
CA PRO A 73 5.92 8.37 -18.16
C PRO A 73 4.65 7.93 -18.90
N ALA A 74 3.46 8.23 -18.36
CA ALA A 74 2.20 7.91 -19.03
C ALA A 74 2.06 8.61 -20.38
N SER A 75 2.45 9.89 -20.46
CA SER A 75 2.46 10.66 -21.70
C SER A 75 3.42 10.06 -22.74
N HIS A 76 4.62 9.65 -22.33
CA HIS A 76 5.58 8.98 -23.21
C HIS A 76 5.05 7.63 -23.73
N LEU A 77 4.47 6.79 -22.87
CA LEU A 77 3.86 5.53 -23.28
C LEU A 77 2.67 5.74 -24.21
N LYS A 78 1.83 6.75 -23.93
CA LYS A 78 0.72 7.13 -24.81
C LYS A 78 1.21 7.48 -26.22
N ALA A 79 2.26 8.29 -26.33
CA ALA A 79 2.86 8.63 -27.61
C ALA A 79 3.44 7.38 -28.29
N PHE A 80 4.16 6.54 -27.56
CA PHE A 80 4.70 5.28 -28.07
C PHE A 80 3.60 4.38 -28.67
N TYR A 81 2.56 4.04 -27.90
CA TYR A 81 1.51 3.14 -28.38
C TYR A 81 0.78 3.71 -29.61
N ARG A 82 0.44 5.00 -29.58
CA ARG A 82 -0.20 5.67 -30.74
C ARG A 82 0.69 5.64 -31.98
N ASN A 83 1.95 5.99 -31.86
CA ASN A 83 2.85 6.10 -33.01
C ASN A 83 3.29 4.74 -33.54
N ARG A 84 3.54 3.77 -32.64
CA ARG A 84 4.07 2.45 -32.99
C ARG A 84 3.02 1.51 -33.55
N PHE A 85 1.80 1.56 -33.00
CA PHE A 85 0.75 0.58 -33.27
C PHE A 85 -0.55 1.21 -33.83
N ASN A 86 -0.68 2.53 -33.85
CA ASN A 86 -1.89 3.25 -34.28
C ASN A 86 -3.15 2.84 -33.48
N VAL A 87 -3.03 2.81 -32.15
CA VAL A 87 -4.04 2.25 -31.24
C VAL A 87 -4.76 3.32 -30.42
N SER A 88 -5.92 2.94 -29.88
CA SER A 88 -6.63 3.77 -28.90
C SER A 88 -5.94 3.67 -27.54
N VAL A 89 -5.56 4.82 -26.99
CA VAL A 89 -4.96 4.91 -25.64
C VAL A 89 -5.84 5.80 -24.78
N LYS A 90 -6.37 5.25 -23.69
CA LYS A 90 -7.08 5.98 -22.64
C LYS A 90 -6.13 6.21 -21.48
N LEU A 91 -6.22 7.39 -20.88
CA LEU A 91 -5.47 7.79 -19.69
C LEU A 91 -6.51 8.09 -18.60
N LEU A 92 -6.33 7.50 -17.41
CA LEU A 92 -7.02 7.98 -16.20
C LEU A 92 -6.31 9.22 -15.70
N HIS A 93 -7.09 10.16 -15.15
CA HIS A 93 -6.60 11.45 -14.69
C HIS A 93 -6.92 11.61 -13.20
N ASP A 94 -6.09 12.35 -12.48
CA ASP A 94 -6.36 12.74 -11.10
C ASP A 94 -6.70 11.57 -10.15
N VAL A 95 -5.99 10.44 -10.29
CA VAL A 95 -6.12 9.28 -9.39
C VAL A 95 -5.21 9.50 -8.18
N TRP A 96 -5.76 10.06 -7.09
CA TRP A 96 -5.04 10.34 -5.84
C TRP A 96 -5.26 9.26 -4.78
N SER A 97 -6.33 8.48 -4.93
CA SER A 97 -6.73 7.39 -4.05
C SER A 97 -7.26 6.21 -4.86
N TRP A 98 -7.33 5.04 -4.22
CA TRP A 98 -7.95 3.87 -4.84
C TRP A 98 -9.45 4.08 -5.09
N SER A 99 -10.13 4.89 -4.29
CA SER A 99 -11.52 5.29 -4.53
C SER A 99 -11.68 6.03 -5.85
N ASP A 100 -10.78 6.97 -6.16
CA ASP A 100 -10.80 7.69 -7.46
C ASP A 100 -10.59 6.72 -8.64
N TYR A 101 -9.70 5.74 -8.47
CA TYR A 101 -9.50 4.68 -9.45
C TYR A 101 -10.78 3.86 -9.67
N TYR A 102 -11.45 3.41 -8.62
CA TYR A 102 -12.65 2.59 -8.75
C TYR A 102 -13.80 3.34 -9.41
N GLU A 103 -14.01 4.60 -9.03
CA GLU A 103 -15.05 5.42 -9.63
C GLU A 103 -14.82 5.57 -11.15
N GLN A 104 -13.58 5.89 -11.55
CA GLN A 104 -13.25 6.03 -12.97
C GLN A 104 -13.28 4.68 -13.71
N ALA A 105 -12.85 3.60 -13.07
CA ALA A 105 -12.92 2.25 -13.62
C ALA A 105 -14.37 1.82 -13.88
N GLU A 106 -15.28 2.07 -12.93
CA GLU A 106 -16.70 1.77 -13.08
C GLU A 106 -17.33 2.55 -14.24
N GLN A 107 -17.05 3.85 -14.35
CA GLN A 107 -17.49 4.68 -15.48
C GLN A 107 -16.96 4.16 -16.81
N LEU A 108 -15.70 3.71 -16.86
CA LEU A 108 -15.11 3.13 -18.07
C LEU A 108 -15.77 1.81 -18.46
N VAL A 109 -16.03 0.91 -17.51
CA VAL A 109 -16.71 -0.36 -17.78
C VAL A 109 -18.06 -0.15 -18.45
N GLN A 110 -18.80 0.90 -18.06
CA GLN A 110 -20.09 1.23 -18.66
C GLN A 110 -19.99 1.81 -20.08
N GLN A 111 -18.88 2.47 -20.42
CA GLN A 111 -18.75 3.27 -21.65
C GLN A 111 -17.90 2.60 -22.74
N SER A 112 -17.12 1.59 -22.40
CA SER A 112 -15.98 1.16 -23.20
C SER A 112 -15.91 -0.36 -23.34
N LEU A 113 -15.50 -0.85 -24.53
CA LEU A 113 -15.02 -2.24 -24.65
C LEU A 113 -13.74 -2.44 -23.81
N SER A 114 -13.42 -3.69 -23.49
CA SER A 114 -12.24 -4.05 -22.72
C SER A 114 -10.91 -3.68 -23.40
N PHE A 115 -9.85 -3.55 -22.61
CA PHE A 115 -8.49 -3.19 -22.99
C PHE A 115 -7.59 -4.42 -23.19
N ASP A 116 -6.57 -4.32 -24.03
CA ASP A 116 -5.55 -5.37 -24.22
C ASP A 116 -4.39 -5.21 -23.23
N ARG A 117 -4.17 -3.99 -22.74
CA ARG A 117 -3.15 -3.63 -21.76
C ARG A 117 -3.77 -2.70 -20.72
N ILE A 118 -3.52 -2.98 -19.44
CA ILE A 118 -3.72 -2.02 -18.36
C ILE A 118 -2.35 -1.77 -17.72
N ILE A 119 -1.93 -0.51 -17.64
CA ILE A 119 -0.61 -0.12 -17.16
C ILE A 119 -0.76 0.87 -16.03
N PHE A 120 -0.47 0.44 -14.81
CA PHE A 120 -0.35 1.32 -13.65
C PHE A 120 1.03 1.94 -13.63
N ILE A 121 1.13 3.22 -13.27
CA ILE A 121 2.41 3.94 -13.14
C ILE A 121 2.40 4.61 -11.78
N SER A 122 3.26 4.18 -10.87
CA SER A 122 3.16 4.55 -9.45
C SER A 122 4.49 4.45 -8.72
N HIS A 123 4.51 4.82 -7.45
CA HIS A 123 5.53 4.31 -6.53
C HIS A 123 5.32 2.81 -6.30
N GLY A 124 6.40 2.11 -5.96
CA GLY A 124 6.38 0.68 -5.62
C GLY A 124 7.41 -0.14 -6.39
N GLY A 125 7.27 -1.45 -6.32
CA GLY A 125 8.21 -2.40 -6.92
C GLY A 125 7.56 -3.76 -7.21
N TYR A 126 8.27 -4.83 -6.85
CA TYR A 126 7.76 -6.21 -6.86
C TYR A 126 6.49 -6.36 -6.01
N ASP A 127 6.37 -5.49 -5.01
CA ASP A 127 5.27 -5.46 -4.06
C ASP A 127 4.06 -4.71 -4.59
N GLY A 128 3.98 -4.36 -5.88
CA GLY A 128 2.76 -3.83 -6.51
C GLY A 128 2.66 -2.29 -6.56
N PRO A 129 1.54 -1.76 -7.10
CA PRO A 129 1.32 -0.34 -7.20
C PRO A 129 0.93 0.26 -5.84
N ILE A 130 1.61 1.34 -5.47
CA ILE A 130 1.40 2.03 -4.20
C ILE A 130 0.91 3.46 -4.48
N LEU A 131 -0.20 3.81 -3.84
CA LEU A 131 -0.68 5.18 -3.65
C LEU A 131 -0.33 5.66 -2.25
N LYS A 132 -0.43 6.97 -2.02
CA LYS A 132 -0.40 7.50 -0.65
C LYS A 132 -1.55 6.88 0.16
N ASN A 133 -1.32 6.63 1.45
CA ASN A 133 -2.36 6.24 2.39
C ASN A 133 -3.53 7.24 2.35
N ALA A 134 -4.63 6.82 1.75
CA ALA A 134 -5.87 7.58 1.72
C ALA A 134 -6.81 7.00 2.77
N VAL A 135 -7.25 7.84 3.71
CA VAL A 135 -8.30 7.45 4.66
C VAL A 135 -9.61 7.34 3.90
N TYR A 136 -10.22 6.15 3.97
CA TYR A 136 -11.48 5.87 3.28
C TYR A 136 -12.63 5.62 4.26
N LEU A 137 -12.34 5.34 5.52
CA LEU A 137 -13.34 5.14 6.56
C LEU A 137 -12.78 5.53 7.91
N GLN A 138 -13.60 6.21 8.71
CA GLN A 138 -13.34 6.39 10.14
C GLN A 138 -14.61 6.05 10.92
N GLU A 139 -14.44 5.29 11.99
CA GLU A 139 -15.52 4.81 12.84
C GLU A 139 -15.23 5.12 14.30
N GLN A 140 -16.31 5.26 15.08
CA GLN A 140 -16.22 5.41 16.52
C GLN A 140 -17.16 4.41 17.17
N HIS A 141 -16.60 3.56 18.03
CA HIS A 141 -17.32 2.54 18.78
C HIS A 141 -17.28 2.88 20.27
N ALA A 142 -18.43 2.88 20.93
CA ALA A 142 -18.54 3.11 22.36
C ALA A 142 -18.91 1.80 23.09
N SER A 143 -18.18 1.48 24.15
CA SER A 143 -18.49 0.35 25.04
C SER A 143 -18.35 0.80 26.49
N GLY A 144 -19.49 1.08 27.13
CA GLY A 144 -19.52 1.73 28.45
C GLY A 144 -18.87 3.11 28.39
N SER A 145 -17.92 3.37 29.29
CA SER A 145 -17.14 4.62 29.30
C SER A 145 -16.01 4.64 28.26
N THR A 146 -15.69 3.51 27.63
CA THR A 146 -14.57 3.38 26.70
C THR A 146 -15.02 3.72 25.27
N ILE A 147 -14.26 4.59 24.62
CA ILE A 147 -14.38 4.91 23.20
C ILE A 147 -13.20 4.29 22.46
N ASN A 148 -13.48 3.58 21.37
CA ASN A 148 -12.50 3.12 20.40
C ASN A 148 -12.76 3.82 19.06
N MET A 149 -11.82 4.65 18.65
CA MET A 149 -11.82 5.29 17.34
C MET A 149 -10.95 4.47 16.40
N LEU A 150 -11.51 4.15 15.24
CA LEU A 150 -10.84 3.40 14.18
C LEU A 150 -10.73 4.28 12.95
N GLN A 151 -9.55 4.30 12.35
CA GLN A 151 -9.31 4.93 11.06
C GLN A 151 -8.72 3.88 10.13
N PHE A 152 -9.35 3.74 8.98
CA PHE A 152 -8.95 2.83 7.93
C PHE A 152 -8.42 3.62 6.74
N SER A 153 -7.21 3.27 6.35
CA SER A 153 -6.54 3.84 5.19
C SER A 153 -5.90 2.76 4.35
N GLU A 154 -5.52 3.12 3.13
CA GLU A 154 -5.00 2.15 2.19
C GLU A 154 -4.08 2.81 1.17
N ALA A 155 -2.86 2.29 1.12
CA ALA A 155 -1.86 2.62 0.12
C ALA A 155 -1.89 1.63 -1.06
N GLN A 156 -2.23 0.37 -0.80
CA GLN A 156 -2.20 -0.71 -1.78
C GLN A 156 -3.49 -1.53 -1.74
N PRO A 157 -4.08 -1.92 -2.87
CA PRO A 157 -5.31 -2.69 -2.88
C PRO A 157 -5.10 -3.99 -2.12
N GLY A 158 -5.93 -4.20 -1.09
CA GLY A 158 -5.86 -5.38 -0.24
C GLY A 158 -5.12 -5.23 1.07
N LEU A 159 -4.42 -4.12 1.27
CA LEU A 159 -3.82 -3.74 2.54
C LEU A 159 -4.65 -2.65 3.21
N LYS A 160 -5.30 -3.02 4.31
CA LYS A 160 -6.01 -2.08 5.15
C LYS A 160 -5.11 -1.69 6.31
N ASN A 161 -4.69 -0.43 6.33
CA ASN A 161 -4.00 0.18 7.45
C ASN A 161 -5.02 0.63 8.49
N VAL A 162 -4.91 0.12 9.71
CA VAL A 162 -5.81 0.41 10.83
C VAL A 162 -5.05 1.24 11.86
N LEU A 163 -5.56 2.43 12.13
CA LEU A 163 -5.19 3.24 13.29
C LEU A 163 -6.31 3.12 14.33
N SER A 164 -6.00 2.63 15.52
CA SER A 164 -6.94 2.55 16.64
C SER A 164 -6.50 3.47 17.76
N ILE A 165 -7.40 4.32 18.24
CA ILE A 165 -7.23 5.14 19.44
C ILE A 165 -8.32 4.75 20.44
N THR A 166 -7.93 4.20 21.58
CA THR A 166 -8.85 3.82 22.65
C THR A 166 -8.66 4.71 23.86
N TYR A 167 -9.74 5.27 24.41
CA TYR A 167 -9.68 6.09 25.62
C TYR A 167 -10.95 5.95 26.46
N ASP A 168 -10.86 6.32 27.74
CA ASP A 168 -11.97 6.27 28.69
C ASP A 168 -12.50 7.69 28.95
N THR A 169 -13.80 7.88 28.74
CA THR A 169 -14.48 9.17 28.84
C THR A 169 -14.60 9.67 30.29
N GLU A 170 -14.47 8.78 31.27
CA GLU A 170 -14.56 9.14 32.69
C GLU A 170 -13.19 9.52 33.29
N LYS A 171 -12.08 9.10 32.67
CA LYS A 171 -10.74 9.35 33.20
C LYS A 171 -10.38 10.83 33.23
N ASN A 172 -10.68 11.57 32.16
CA ASN A 172 -10.35 12.99 32.07
C ASN A 172 -11.27 13.72 31.07
N ARG A 173 -12.23 14.50 31.61
CA ARG A 173 -13.20 15.25 30.82
C ARG A 173 -12.58 16.18 29.77
N LYS A 174 -11.46 16.85 30.10
CA LYS A 174 -10.77 17.75 29.13
C LYS A 174 -10.19 16.98 27.95
N PHE A 175 -9.74 15.75 28.18
CA PHE A 175 -9.29 14.86 27.11
C PHE A 175 -10.47 14.39 26.26
N SER A 176 -11.56 13.96 26.91
CA SER A 176 -12.76 13.50 26.22
C SER A 176 -13.41 14.58 25.36
N ASP A 177 -13.51 15.81 25.86
CA ASP A 177 -14.05 16.96 25.12
C ASP A 177 -13.18 17.31 23.91
N TYR A 178 -11.85 17.22 24.06
CA TYR A 178 -10.91 17.41 22.96
C TYR A 178 -11.05 16.33 21.89
N MET A 179 -11.07 15.04 22.28
CA MET A 179 -11.25 13.93 21.35
C MET A 179 -12.57 14.05 20.60
N ALA A 180 -13.66 14.39 21.29
CA ALA A 180 -14.98 14.57 20.68
C ALA A 180 -15.00 15.69 19.61
N SER A 181 -14.14 16.70 19.73
CA SER A 181 -14.08 17.84 18.81
C SER A 181 -13.05 17.70 17.69
N HIS A 182 -12.00 16.90 17.86
CA HIS A 182 -10.84 16.87 16.94
C HIS A 182 -10.59 15.52 16.27
N TRP A 183 -11.30 14.45 16.64
CA TRP A 183 -10.94 13.11 16.14
C TRP A 183 -10.99 12.97 14.61
N LYS A 184 -11.88 13.71 13.94
CA LYS A 184 -11.97 13.70 12.47
C LYS A 184 -10.75 14.35 11.82
N ASP A 185 -10.11 15.30 12.49
CA ASP A 185 -8.94 16.02 11.97
C ASP A 185 -7.74 15.08 11.79
N PHE A 186 -7.68 14.00 12.60
CA PHE A 186 -6.65 12.96 12.49
C PHE A 186 -6.69 12.21 11.16
N GLY A 187 -7.80 12.26 10.41
CA GLY A 187 -7.91 11.64 9.08
C GLY A 187 -6.94 12.21 8.04
N SER A 188 -6.41 13.41 8.29
CA SER A 188 -5.45 14.08 7.41
C SER A 188 -3.99 13.94 7.86
N MET A 189 -3.76 13.31 9.02
CA MET A 189 -2.48 13.28 9.70
C MET A 189 -1.82 11.90 9.59
N GLU A 190 -0.50 11.90 9.44
CA GLU A 190 0.31 10.68 9.59
C GLU A 190 0.33 10.22 11.05
N PHE A 191 0.60 8.93 11.28
CA PHE A 191 0.60 8.32 12.61
C PHE A 191 1.43 9.10 13.64
N ASP A 192 2.68 9.43 13.30
CA ASP A 192 3.59 10.15 14.18
C ASP A 192 3.06 11.53 14.59
N ALA A 193 2.37 12.21 13.68
CA ALA A 193 1.76 13.50 13.96
C ALA A 193 0.59 13.36 14.94
N VAL A 194 -0.28 12.37 14.73
CA VAL A 194 -1.38 12.05 15.66
C VAL A 194 -0.84 11.69 17.04
N TRP A 195 0.17 10.81 17.10
CA TRP A 195 0.81 10.39 18.35
C TRP A 195 1.41 11.59 19.10
N GLN A 196 2.22 12.41 18.43
CA GLN A 196 2.84 13.60 19.03
C GLN A 196 1.79 14.59 19.54
N GLN A 197 0.72 14.83 18.78
CA GLN A 197 -0.36 15.73 19.18
C GLN A 197 -1.11 15.22 20.42
N LEU A 198 -1.49 13.93 20.44
CA LEU A 198 -2.21 13.34 21.58
C LEU A 198 -1.33 13.25 22.83
N THR A 199 -0.09 12.78 22.71
CA THR A 199 0.86 12.74 23.82
C THR A 199 1.20 14.15 24.32
N GLY A 200 1.36 15.11 23.41
CA GLY A 200 1.59 16.51 23.74
C GLY A 200 0.42 17.12 24.53
N TYR A 201 -0.81 16.86 24.09
CA TYR A 201 -1.99 17.33 24.80
C TYR A 201 -2.15 16.65 26.17
N GLU A 202 -1.92 15.33 26.25
CA GLU A 202 -1.90 14.60 27.52
C GLU A 202 -0.88 15.23 28.51
N LYS A 203 0.30 15.63 28.03
CA LYS A 203 1.31 16.34 28.85
C LYS A 203 0.80 17.61 29.48
N GLN A 204 -0.09 18.34 28.82
CA GLN A 204 -0.61 19.60 29.31
C GLN A 204 -1.72 19.41 30.36
N ILE A 205 -2.56 18.39 30.19
CA ILE A 205 -3.78 18.23 31.00
C ILE A 205 -3.66 17.19 32.12
N GLN A 206 -2.64 16.32 32.07
CA GLN A 206 -2.40 15.25 33.03
C GLN A 206 -0.95 15.31 33.54
N PRO A 207 -0.69 16.02 34.65
CA PRO A 207 0.65 16.12 35.20
C PRO A 207 1.16 14.76 35.70
N LEU A 208 2.47 14.69 35.92
CA LEU A 208 3.14 13.49 36.41
C LEU A 208 2.66 13.13 37.82
N ASP A 209 2.59 11.83 38.11
CA ASP A 209 2.49 11.35 39.48
C ASP A 209 3.81 11.66 40.19
N ASN A 210 3.79 12.70 41.02
CA ASN A 210 4.96 13.17 41.76
C ASN A 210 5.57 12.06 42.64
N SER A 211 4.77 11.15 43.18
CA SER A 211 5.28 10.07 44.02
C SER A 211 6.05 9.03 43.19
N CYS A 212 5.53 8.68 42.01
CA CYS A 212 6.23 7.84 41.05
C CYS A 212 7.51 8.54 40.56
N TYR A 213 7.40 9.81 40.14
CA TYR A 213 8.50 10.54 39.56
C TYR A 213 9.65 10.73 40.56
N GLN A 214 9.35 11.10 41.80
CA GLN A 214 10.37 11.18 42.86
C GLN A 214 11.00 9.82 43.16
N ARG A 215 10.20 8.74 43.11
CA ARG A 215 10.71 7.39 43.37
C ARG A 215 11.70 6.91 42.31
N TYR A 216 11.49 7.22 41.03
CA TYR A 216 12.34 6.69 39.95
C TYR A 216 13.35 7.70 39.43
N CYS A 217 13.03 9.00 39.54
CA CYS A 217 13.60 10.05 38.69
C CYS A 217 13.75 11.38 39.44
N SER A 218 13.92 11.33 40.76
CA SER A 218 14.32 12.50 41.54
C SER A 218 15.60 13.11 40.98
N THR A 219 15.83 14.39 41.26
CA THR A 219 17.02 15.13 40.84
C THR A 219 18.31 14.38 41.21
N GLU A 220 18.35 13.76 42.39
CA GLU A 220 19.45 12.94 42.88
C GLU A 220 19.68 11.69 41.99
N LYS A 221 18.60 10.98 41.62
CA LYS A 221 18.69 9.78 40.77
C LYS A 221 19.10 10.10 39.33
N LEU A 222 18.61 11.21 38.78
CA LEU A 222 19.01 11.67 37.46
C LEU A 222 20.47 12.16 37.46
N ALA A 223 20.93 12.81 38.53
CA ALA A 223 22.32 13.26 38.66
C ALA A 223 23.33 12.10 38.64
N LEU A 224 22.94 10.92 39.13
CA LEU A 224 23.76 9.69 39.11
C LEU A 224 23.89 9.06 37.71
N ARG A 225 23.10 9.51 36.72
CA ARG A 225 23.20 9.01 35.34
C ARG A 225 24.23 9.81 34.52
N PRO A 226 24.91 9.17 33.56
CA PRO A 226 25.76 9.87 32.59
C PRO A 226 24.98 10.98 31.90
N PRO A 227 25.57 12.17 31.65
CA PRO A 227 24.87 13.31 31.04
C PRO A 227 24.11 12.95 29.76
N GLN A 228 24.71 12.10 28.91
CA GLN A 228 24.14 11.64 27.64
C GLN A 228 22.87 10.78 27.82
N GLN A 229 22.64 10.20 29.00
CA GLN A 229 21.49 9.34 29.30
C GLN A 229 20.44 10.05 30.18
N ARG A 230 20.74 11.23 30.73
CA ARG A 230 19.83 11.92 31.66
C ARG A 230 18.53 12.33 30.98
N GLU A 231 18.61 12.93 29.80
CA GLU A 231 17.43 13.36 29.04
C GLU A 231 16.57 12.17 28.63
N TYR A 232 17.18 11.09 28.15
CA TYR A 232 16.46 9.86 27.81
C TYR A 232 15.79 9.22 29.03
N GLN A 233 16.51 9.14 30.16
CA GLN A 233 15.95 8.61 31.40
C GLN A 233 14.79 9.49 31.90
N GLN A 234 14.95 10.80 31.89
CA GLN A 234 13.90 11.75 32.25
C GLN A 234 12.67 11.56 31.35
N HIS A 235 12.85 11.41 30.06
CA HIS A 235 11.76 11.14 29.12
C HIS A 235 11.00 9.85 29.46
N LEU A 236 11.70 8.74 29.71
CA LEU A 236 11.07 7.49 30.13
C LEU A 236 10.29 7.62 31.44
N CYS A 237 10.82 8.40 32.38
CA CYS A 237 10.16 8.68 33.64
C CYS A 237 8.86 9.46 33.46
N GLU A 238 8.87 10.46 32.58
CA GLU A 238 7.68 11.24 32.27
C GLU A 238 6.59 10.35 31.64
N LEU A 239 6.98 9.39 30.81
CA LEU A 239 6.07 8.41 30.22
C LEU A 239 5.53 7.42 31.25
N ILE A 240 6.39 6.82 32.09
CA ILE A 240 6.00 5.78 33.06
C ILE A 240 5.20 6.36 34.22
N CYS A 241 5.59 7.53 34.71
CA CYS A 241 4.98 8.15 35.88
C CYS A 241 3.75 8.98 35.55
N ARG A 242 3.23 8.86 34.33
CA ARG A 242 1.92 9.39 33.98
C ARG A 242 0.96 8.24 33.77
N LYS A 243 -0.25 8.38 34.30
CA LYS A 243 -1.35 7.49 33.95
C LYS A 243 -1.76 7.80 32.50
N PRO A 244 -1.72 6.85 31.56
CA PRO A 244 -2.09 7.13 30.18
C PRO A 244 -3.59 7.41 30.08
N LEU A 245 -3.93 8.40 29.25
CA LEU A 245 -5.32 8.75 28.93
C LEU A 245 -5.87 7.99 27.72
N PHE A 246 -4.98 7.49 26.87
CA PHE A 246 -5.33 6.76 25.66
C PHE A 246 -4.31 5.66 25.37
N GLU A 247 -4.73 4.70 24.56
CA GLU A 247 -3.86 3.76 23.85
C GLU A 247 -4.00 4.04 22.35
N ILE A 248 -2.87 4.08 21.64
CA ILE A 248 -2.87 4.14 20.17
C ILE A 248 -2.20 2.87 19.63
N LYS A 249 -2.73 2.32 18.53
CA LYS A 249 -2.15 1.17 17.83
C LYS A 249 -2.26 1.40 16.34
N GLN A 250 -1.22 1.04 15.61
CA GLN A 250 -1.22 0.93 14.16
C GLN A 250 -1.02 -0.53 13.79
N SER A 251 -1.82 -1.04 12.87
CA SER A 251 -1.66 -2.37 12.29
C SER A 251 -1.99 -2.36 10.82
N VAL A 252 -1.45 -3.34 10.10
CA VAL A 252 -1.80 -3.62 8.72
C VAL A 252 -2.52 -4.95 8.68
N GLU A 253 -3.68 -4.96 8.04
CA GLU A 253 -4.52 -6.14 7.90
C GLU A 253 -4.76 -6.44 6.42
N VAL A 254 -4.74 -7.72 6.06
CA VAL A 254 -5.22 -8.15 4.74
C VAL A 254 -6.73 -7.93 4.69
N SER A 255 -7.20 -7.24 3.65
CA SER A 255 -8.62 -7.11 3.34
C SER A 255 -8.95 -7.85 2.03
N PRO A 256 -9.52 -9.06 2.12
CA PRO A 256 -9.96 -9.82 0.96
C PRO A 256 -10.97 -9.07 0.10
N GLU A 257 -11.86 -8.28 0.72
CA GLU A 257 -12.89 -7.51 0.04
C GLU A 257 -12.27 -6.44 -0.86
N ARG A 258 -11.22 -5.78 -0.37
CA ARG A 258 -10.46 -4.77 -1.10
C ARG A 258 -9.67 -5.37 -2.26
N ILE A 259 -9.00 -6.51 -2.06
CA ILE A 259 -8.40 -7.28 -3.16
C ILE A 259 -9.46 -7.65 -4.19
N PHE A 260 -10.57 -8.24 -3.75
CA PHE A 260 -11.62 -8.71 -4.64
C PHE A 260 -12.21 -7.57 -5.48
N HIS A 261 -12.44 -6.41 -4.88
CA HIS A 261 -12.88 -5.23 -5.61
C HIS A 261 -11.88 -4.79 -6.67
N PHE A 262 -10.59 -4.77 -6.34
CA PHE A 262 -9.53 -4.47 -7.30
C PHE A 262 -9.47 -5.48 -8.44
N ILE A 263 -9.48 -6.77 -8.15
CA ILE A 263 -9.46 -7.83 -9.16
C ILE A 263 -10.70 -7.78 -10.07
N ASN A 264 -11.89 -7.56 -9.51
CA ASN A 264 -13.10 -7.41 -10.32
C ASN A 264 -13.03 -6.20 -11.25
N SER A 265 -12.48 -5.08 -10.79
CA SER A 265 -12.28 -3.89 -11.63
C SER A 265 -11.34 -4.21 -12.81
N LEU A 266 -10.26 -4.95 -12.56
CA LEU A 266 -9.31 -5.37 -13.60
C LEU A 266 -9.98 -6.30 -14.61
N ASN A 267 -10.67 -7.34 -14.13
CA ASN A 267 -11.34 -8.33 -14.98
C ASN A 267 -12.45 -7.70 -15.83
N ALA A 268 -13.14 -6.67 -15.32
CA ALA A 268 -14.15 -5.95 -16.08
C ALA A 268 -13.53 -5.05 -17.17
N LEU A 269 -12.36 -4.47 -16.90
CA LEU A 269 -11.65 -3.58 -17.82
C LEU A 269 -10.81 -4.34 -18.85
N LEU A 270 -10.24 -5.48 -18.51
CA LEU A 270 -9.26 -6.20 -19.31
C LEU A 270 -9.91 -7.32 -20.14
N ARG A 271 -9.38 -7.57 -21.34
CA ARG A 271 -9.76 -8.75 -22.12
C ARG A 271 -9.15 -10.02 -21.52
N ALA A 272 -9.77 -11.17 -21.79
CA ALA A 272 -9.29 -12.49 -21.36
C ALA A 272 -7.81 -12.74 -21.66
N ASP A 273 -7.34 -12.33 -22.84
CA ASP A 273 -5.96 -12.43 -23.33
C ASP A 273 -5.17 -11.11 -23.16
N GLY A 274 -5.56 -10.30 -22.18
CA GLY A 274 -4.91 -9.05 -21.83
C GLY A 274 -3.75 -9.21 -20.85
N LEU A 275 -2.99 -8.12 -20.70
CA LEU A 275 -1.81 -8.04 -19.84
C LEU A 275 -1.90 -6.85 -18.89
N ILE A 276 -1.59 -7.11 -17.62
CA ILE A 276 -1.49 -6.09 -16.57
C ILE A 276 -0.01 -5.75 -16.35
N PHE A 277 0.32 -4.47 -16.43
CA PHE A 277 1.64 -3.95 -16.08
C PHE A 277 1.57 -3.07 -14.84
N PHE A 278 2.42 -3.37 -13.87
CA PHE A 278 2.80 -2.45 -12.81
C PHE A 278 4.11 -1.78 -13.21
N GLY A 279 4.03 -0.54 -13.66
CA GLY A 279 5.16 0.34 -13.93
C GLY A 279 5.56 1.09 -12.66
N ALA A 280 6.19 0.38 -11.72
CA ALA A 280 6.48 0.93 -10.41
C ALA A 280 7.90 1.53 -10.34
N CYS A 281 8.01 2.66 -9.64
CA CYS A 281 9.24 3.37 -9.36
C CYS A 281 9.62 3.16 -7.89
N ASN A 282 10.76 2.51 -7.66
CA ASN A 282 11.45 2.51 -6.37
C ASN A 282 12.35 3.75 -6.33
N PRO A 283 12.48 4.47 -5.21
CA PRO A 283 13.26 5.71 -5.14
C PRO A 283 14.73 5.47 -5.53
N GLY A 284 15.03 5.66 -6.82
CA GLY A 284 16.35 5.38 -7.41
C GLY A 284 16.69 6.20 -8.66
N SER A 285 15.75 6.91 -9.27
CA SER A 285 15.95 8.01 -10.24
C SER A 285 14.56 8.42 -10.71
N ILE A 286 13.99 9.61 -10.58
CA ILE A 286 14.43 11.00 -10.72
C ILE A 286 14.05 11.78 -9.44
N SER A 287 13.74 11.08 -8.35
CA SER A 287 13.47 11.65 -7.02
C SER A 287 14.64 11.48 -6.06
N PRO A 288 14.88 12.42 -5.12
CA PRO A 288 16.00 12.37 -4.20
C PRO A 288 15.95 11.10 -3.33
N LYS A 289 17.15 10.60 -2.98
CA LYS A 289 17.33 9.53 -2.00
C LYS A 289 16.65 9.91 -0.69
N ILE A 290 15.54 9.27 -0.38
CA ILE A 290 14.97 9.28 0.96
C ILE A 290 15.73 8.20 1.73
N GLU A 291 16.25 8.53 2.91
CA GLU A 291 16.53 7.49 3.89
C GLU A 291 15.19 6.81 4.16
N VAL A 292 15.03 5.58 3.67
CA VAL A 292 13.85 4.77 3.94
C VAL A 292 13.70 4.75 5.46
N GLN A 293 12.77 5.55 5.98
CA GLN A 293 12.24 5.29 7.31
C GLN A 293 11.76 3.86 7.22
N LYS A 294 12.27 3.01 8.11
CA LYS A 294 11.80 1.64 8.25
C LYS A 294 10.32 1.73 8.58
N ASP A 295 9.50 1.73 7.54
CA ASP A 295 8.09 1.42 7.70
C ASP A 295 8.09 -0.06 8.06
N GLU A 296 7.81 -0.36 9.33
CA GLU A 296 7.68 -1.73 9.83
C GLU A 296 6.49 -2.45 9.18
N THR A 297 5.74 -1.76 8.33
CA THR A 297 4.72 -2.28 7.44
C THR A 297 5.37 -2.96 6.23
N GLU A 298 6.03 -4.06 6.56
CA GLU A 298 5.98 -5.28 5.77
C GLU A 298 4.68 -5.31 4.92
N LEU A 299 4.81 -4.97 3.62
CA LEU A 299 3.71 -4.95 2.65
C LEU A 299 3.09 -6.36 2.61
N LEU A 300 2.02 -6.57 1.84
CA LEU A 300 1.31 -7.87 1.77
C LEU A 300 2.23 -9.05 1.36
N ILE A 301 3.52 -8.78 1.13
CA ILE A 301 4.57 -9.57 0.56
C ILE A 301 5.90 -9.00 1.06
N ASN A 302 6.46 -9.57 2.11
CA ASN A 302 7.81 -9.22 2.49
C ASN A 302 8.82 -9.83 1.54
N SER A 303 9.53 -9.00 0.79
CA SER A 303 10.86 -9.37 0.33
C SER A 303 11.82 -8.19 0.40
N THR A 304 12.77 -8.28 1.33
CA THR A 304 13.87 -7.34 1.56
C THR A 304 15.00 -7.48 0.54
N LEU A 305 14.72 -7.28 -0.75
CA LEU A 305 15.58 -7.32 -1.94
C LEU A 305 15.03 -8.33 -2.95
N ALA A 306 15.14 -7.99 -4.24
CA ALA A 306 14.83 -8.88 -5.35
C ALA A 306 15.40 -10.30 -5.09
N GLY A 307 14.53 -11.29 -4.86
CA GLY A 307 14.91 -12.69 -4.72
C GLY A 307 14.64 -13.37 -3.38
N GLY A 308 13.79 -12.83 -2.49
CA GLY A 308 13.27 -13.59 -1.34
C GLY A 308 12.33 -14.73 -1.77
N PRO A 309 12.06 -15.72 -0.88
CA PRO A 309 11.25 -16.92 -1.18
C PRO A 309 9.73 -16.67 -1.25
N HIS A 310 9.29 -15.41 -1.33
CA HIS A 310 7.87 -15.02 -1.18
C HIS A 310 7.24 -14.60 -2.53
N MET A 311 5.96 -14.94 -2.72
CA MET A 311 5.17 -14.62 -3.92
C MET A 311 4.94 -13.10 -4.05
N SER A 312 5.22 -12.49 -5.21
CA SER A 312 4.98 -11.05 -5.50
C SER A 312 3.53 -10.66 -5.57
N TYR A 313 3.28 -9.34 -5.54
CA TYR A 313 1.94 -8.81 -5.73
C TYR A 313 1.52 -9.05 -7.18
N VAL A 314 2.51 -9.11 -8.07
CA VAL A 314 2.40 -9.61 -9.43
C VAL A 314 1.84 -11.05 -9.45
N ASP A 315 2.36 -11.95 -8.61
CA ASP A 315 1.84 -13.34 -8.49
C ASP A 315 0.39 -13.35 -7.97
N LEU A 316 0.13 -12.63 -6.87
CA LEU A 316 -1.20 -12.55 -6.27
C LEU A 316 -2.24 -12.04 -7.29
N VAL A 317 -1.92 -10.95 -7.99
CA VAL A 317 -2.82 -10.38 -9.01
C VAL A 317 -2.93 -11.32 -10.20
N SER A 318 -1.85 -11.97 -10.63
CA SER A 318 -1.91 -12.90 -11.75
C SER A 318 -2.86 -14.06 -11.45
N GLU A 319 -2.66 -14.74 -10.32
CA GLU A 319 -3.49 -15.87 -9.90
C GLU A 319 -4.95 -15.45 -9.64
N ALA A 320 -5.17 -14.32 -8.95
CA ALA A 320 -6.52 -13.88 -8.61
C ALA A 320 -7.31 -13.37 -9.82
N SER A 321 -6.64 -12.73 -10.79
CA SER A 321 -7.28 -12.18 -11.99
C SER A 321 -7.38 -13.17 -13.14
N GLY A 322 -6.57 -14.23 -13.14
CA GLY A 322 -6.45 -15.14 -14.29
C GLY A 322 -5.78 -14.50 -15.50
N HIS A 323 -5.07 -13.37 -15.31
CA HIS A 323 -4.36 -12.65 -16.36
C HIS A 323 -2.84 -12.69 -16.16
N ILE A 324 -2.12 -12.57 -17.27
CA ILE A 324 -0.67 -12.37 -17.21
C ILE A 324 -0.42 -11.01 -16.56
N THR A 325 0.43 -10.99 -15.54
CA THR A 325 0.80 -9.78 -14.82
C THR A 325 2.31 -9.60 -14.86
N SER A 326 2.76 -8.35 -14.97
CA SER A 326 4.17 -8.02 -14.94
C SER A 326 4.47 -6.81 -14.05
N GLY A 327 5.57 -6.88 -13.32
CA GLY A 327 6.07 -5.79 -12.46
C GLY A 327 7.60 -5.66 -12.53
N PRO A 328 8.18 -4.54 -12.06
CA PRO A 328 9.61 -4.32 -12.15
C PRO A 328 10.37 -5.19 -11.15
N VAL A 329 11.56 -5.63 -11.53
CA VAL A 329 12.53 -6.23 -10.62
C VAL A 329 13.61 -5.21 -10.27
N GLY A 330 13.81 -4.98 -8.97
CA GLY A 330 14.81 -4.05 -8.45
C GLY A 330 14.41 -2.58 -8.51
N GLU A 331 15.41 -1.70 -8.40
CA GLU A 331 15.22 -0.25 -8.52
C GLU A 331 14.79 0.14 -9.95
N SER A 332 13.93 1.14 -10.06
CA SER A 332 13.31 1.52 -11.33
C SER A 332 12.97 2.99 -11.31
N SER A 333 13.43 3.74 -12.30
CA SER A 333 13.00 5.11 -12.55
C SER A 333 11.72 5.22 -13.36
N GLY A 334 11.11 6.40 -13.39
CA GLY A 334 10.03 6.70 -14.33
C GLY A 334 10.45 6.51 -15.80
N GLU A 335 11.72 6.79 -16.14
CA GLU A 335 12.28 6.54 -17.47
C GLU A 335 12.49 5.05 -17.75
N ASP A 336 12.94 4.29 -16.75
CA ASP A 336 13.10 2.84 -16.84
C ASP A 336 11.76 2.14 -17.05
N VAL A 337 10.70 2.60 -16.38
CA VAL A 337 9.33 2.10 -16.61
C VAL A 337 8.97 2.22 -18.09
N VAL A 338 9.15 3.41 -18.68
CA VAL A 338 8.89 3.63 -20.12
C VAL A 338 9.73 2.70 -20.98
N LYS A 339 11.05 2.67 -20.73
CA LYS A 339 12.01 1.91 -21.52
C LYS A 339 11.71 0.41 -21.48
N ARG A 340 11.46 -0.16 -20.30
CA ARG A 340 11.17 -1.61 -20.12
C ARG A 340 9.91 -2.01 -20.86
N ILE A 341 8.83 -1.25 -20.72
CA ILE A 341 7.56 -1.51 -21.44
C ILE A 341 7.77 -1.40 -22.95
N MET A 342 8.42 -0.34 -23.43
CA MET A 342 8.70 -0.18 -24.87
C MET A 342 9.55 -1.31 -25.44
N LEU A 343 10.59 -1.74 -24.73
CA LEU A 343 11.45 -2.83 -25.19
C LEU A 343 10.66 -4.16 -25.21
N PHE A 344 9.85 -4.43 -24.20
CA PHE A 344 9.03 -5.63 -24.15
C PHE A 344 7.96 -5.67 -25.25
N GLU A 345 7.24 -4.56 -25.47
CA GLU A 345 6.27 -4.42 -26.56
C GLU A 345 6.91 -4.52 -27.95
N ASN A 346 8.20 -4.22 -28.07
CA ASN A 346 9.00 -4.48 -29.28
C ASN A 346 9.62 -5.89 -29.29
N ASN A 347 9.04 -6.83 -28.54
CA ASN A 347 9.41 -8.23 -28.49
C ASN A 347 10.86 -8.48 -28.03
N ARG A 348 11.41 -7.60 -27.19
CA ARG A 348 12.72 -7.82 -26.57
C ARG A 348 12.60 -8.49 -25.20
N PRO A 349 13.45 -9.48 -24.89
CA PRO A 349 13.50 -10.06 -23.55
C PRO A 349 13.76 -9.00 -22.48
N GLN A 350 13.12 -9.10 -21.32
CA GLN A 350 13.27 -8.14 -20.21
C GLN A 350 13.84 -8.80 -18.96
N HIS A 351 15.07 -8.46 -18.62
CA HIS A 351 15.75 -8.91 -17.40
C HIS A 351 15.25 -8.23 -16.12
N HIS A 352 14.54 -7.10 -16.28
CA HIS A 352 14.08 -6.25 -15.18
C HIS A 352 12.56 -6.24 -15.02
N LEU A 353 11.89 -7.22 -15.64
CA LEU A 353 10.47 -7.46 -15.44
C LEU A 353 10.29 -8.87 -14.89
N CYS A 354 9.54 -8.97 -13.80
CA CYS A 354 8.91 -10.22 -13.40
C CYS A 354 7.67 -10.36 -14.28
N ILE A 355 7.51 -11.52 -14.90
CA ILE A 355 6.32 -11.84 -15.69
C ILE A 355 5.76 -13.13 -15.11
N VAL A 356 4.50 -13.08 -14.69
CA VAL A 356 3.80 -14.22 -14.11
C VAL A 356 2.66 -14.62 -15.03
N ILE A 357 2.54 -15.91 -15.29
CA ILE A 357 1.42 -16.51 -16.02
C ILE A 357 0.56 -17.22 -14.96
N PRO A 358 -0.76 -17.00 -14.94
CA PRO A 358 -1.63 -17.65 -13.96
C PRO A 358 -1.66 -19.16 -14.17
N THR A 359 -1.69 -19.89 -13.07
CA THR A 359 -1.70 -21.36 -13.06
C THR A 359 -3.08 -21.92 -13.40
N ALA A 360 -4.14 -21.22 -12.98
CA ALA A 360 -5.53 -21.59 -13.25
C ALA A 360 -6.14 -20.75 -14.39
N LYS A 361 -6.90 -21.40 -15.28
CA LYS A 361 -7.76 -20.76 -16.29
C LYS A 361 -9.22 -21.11 -16.07
#